data_AF-A0A763RKE0-F1
#
_entry.id   AF-A0A763RKE0-F1
#
_cell.length_a   1.000
_cell.length_b   1.000
_cell.length_c   1.000
_cell.angle_alpha   90.00
_cell.angle_beta   90.00
_cell.angle_gamma   90.00
#
_symmetry.space_group_name_H-M   'P 1'
#
loop_
_entity.id
_entity.type
_entity.pdbx_description
1 polymer ?
#
loop_
_entity_poly.entity_id
_entity_poly.type
_entity_poly.pdbx_seq_one_letter_code
_entity_poly.pdbx_strand_id
1 'polypeptide(L)' 'MLGANIFLDYDLSRDHARAGFGGEYWRDFLKLSANAYVGLTGWKTSPDVEDYEERPASGWDLRAEGYLPS' A
#
# COMPACT_ATOMS: atom_id res chain seq x y z
N MET A 1 -12.43 17.83 -1.65
CA MET A 1 -12.74 16.71 -0.73
C MET A 1 -11.46 16.30 -0.02
N LEU A 2 -11.53 16.02 1.29
CA LEU A 2 -10.49 15.35 2.05
C LEU A 2 -10.99 13.96 2.45
N GLY A 3 -10.14 12.95 2.35
CA GLY A 3 -10.46 11.56 2.69
C GLY A 3 -9.32 10.90 3.47
N ALA A 4 -9.67 9.87 4.23
CA ALA A 4 -8.71 9.01 4.91
C ALA A 4 -9.23 7.57 4.89
N ASN A 5 -8.32 6.60 4.81
CA ASN A 5 -8.65 5.18 4.76
C ASN A 5 -7.58 4.34 5.47
N ILE A 6 -7.97 3.12 5.87
CA ILE A 6 -7.10 2.13 6.48
C ILE A 6 -7.41 0.78 5.82
N PHE A 7 -6.38 0.02 5.49
CA PHE A 7 -6.49 -1.29 4.87
C PHE A 7 -5.63 -2.32 5.60
N LEU A 8 -6.08 -3.57 5.57
CA LEU A 8 -5.31 -4.73 6.01
C LEU A 8 -5.18 -5.67 4.81
N ASP A 9 -3.94 -5.82 4.33
CA ASP A 9 -3.60 -6.74 3.25
C ASP A 9 -3.06 -8.03 3.88
N TYR A 10 -3.65 -9.18 3.55
CA TYR A 10 -3.12 -10.49 3.94
C TYR A 10 -2.89 -11.34 2.70
N ASP A 11 -1.63 -11.72 2.47
CA ASP A 11 -1.24 -12.69 1.45
C ASP A 11 -1.44 -14.11 2.00
N LEU A 12 -2.48 -14.80 1.53
CA LEU A 12 -2.81 -16.17 1.92
C LEU A 12 -1.83 -17.21 1.35
N SER A 13 -1.06 -16.89 0.30
CA SER A 13 -0.11 -17.82 -0.30
C SER A 13 1.20 -17.89 0.48
N ARG A 14 1.60 -16.77 1.10
CA ARG A 14 2.89 -16.61 1.82
C ARG A 14 2.72 -16.26 3.30
N ASP A 15 1.47 -16.18 3.76
CA ASP A 15 1.06 -15.80 5.11
C ASP A 15 1.63 -14.45 5.58
N HIS A 16 1.73 -13.48 4.68
CA HIS A 16 2.24 -12.16 5.03
C HIS A 16 1.12 -11.13 5.23
N ALA A 17 1.20 -10.36 6.32
CA ALA A 17 0.22 -9.32 6.63
C ALA A 17 0.87 -7.94 6.58
N ARG A 18 0.14 -6.97 6.04
CA ARG A 18 0.56 -5.57 5.90
C ARG A 18 -0.61 -4.64 6.22
N ALA A 19 -0.35 -3.58 6.98
CA ALA A 19 -1.31 -2.49 7.18
C ALA A 19 -1.02 -1.36 6.20
N GLY A 20 -2.07 -0.75 5.66
CA GLY A 20 -2.03 0.44 4.83
C GLY A 20 -2.80 1.59 5.47
N PHE A 21 -2.26 2.80 5.36
CA PHE A 21 -2.92 4.04 5.78
C PHE A 21 -2.89 5.01 4.60
N GLY A 22 -4.05 5.51 4.19
CA GLY A 22 -4.17 6.41 3.05
C GLY A 22 -4.81 7.73 3.42
N GLY A 23 -4.33 8.80 2.81
CA GLY A 23 -4.91 10.13 2.84
C GLY A 23 -5.19 10.61 1.43
N GLU A 24 -6.31 11.30 1.23
CA GLU A 24 -6.80 11.71 -0.08
C GLU A 24 -7.18 13.19 -0.10
N TYR A 25 -6.85 13.83 -1.22
CA TYR A 25 -7.25 15.20 -1.52
C TYR A 25 -7.73 15.33 -2.95
N TRP A 26 -9.03 15.53 -3.14
CA TRP A 26 -9.64 15.60 -4.47
C TRP A 26 -10.27 16.98 -4.72
N ARG A 27 -10.16 17.45 -5.95
CA ARG A 27 -10.84 18.63 -6.51
C ARG A 27 -11.44 18.26 -7.86
N ASP A 28 -12.18 19.18 -8.45
CA ASP A 28 -12.60 19.05 -9.83
C ASP A 28 -11.34 18.85 -10.70
N PHE A 29 -11.35 17.79 -11.50
CA PHE A 29 -10.28 17.41 -12.41
C PHE A 29 -8.94 16.98 -11.77
N LEU A 30 -8.83 16.86 -10.45
CA LEU A 30 -7.59 16.46 -9.77
C LEU A 30 -7.85 15.56 -8.56
N LYS A 31 -7.15 14.43 -8.48
CA LYS A 31 -7.13 13.54 -7.32
C LYS A 31 -5.69 13.32 -6.88
N LEU A 32 -5.40 13.62 -5.62
CA LEU A 32 -4.15 13.31 -4.96
C LEU A 32 -4.39 12.25 -3.89
N SER A 33 -3.48 11.29 -3.76
CA SER A 33 -3.46 10.32 -2.67
C SER A 33 -2.05 10.08 -2.17
N ALA A 34 -1.92 9.88 -0.87
CA ALA A 34 -0.69 9.46 -0.20
C ALA A 34 -0.98 8.19 0.58
N ASN A 35 -0.19 7.15 0.37
CA ASN A 35 -0.36 5.86 1.05
C ASN A 35 0.92 5.47 1.77
N ALA A 36 0.79 4.99 3.00
CA ALA A 36 1.88 4.42 3.78
C ALA A 36 1.57 2.95 4.09
N TYR A 37 2.57 2.09 3.95
CA TYR A 37 2.48 0.66 4.12
C TYR A 37 3.45 0.19 5.20
N VAL A 38 2.95 -0.60 6.14
CA VAL A 38 3.74 -1.14 7.25
C VAL A 38 3.56 -2.66 7.27
N GLY A 39 4.67 -3.39 7.15
CA GLY A 39 4.67 -4.83 7.33
C GLY A 39 4.30 -5.19 8.77
N LEU A 40 3.32 -6.10 8.93
CA LEU A 40 2.87 -6.60 10.23
C LEU A 40 3.47 -7.96 10.57
N THR A 41 3.86 -8.74 9.57
CA THR A 41 4.59 -9.99 9.76
C THR A 41 6.08 -9.82 9.51
N GLY A 42 6.88 -10.58 10.26
CA GLY A 42 8.34 -10.62 10.12
C GLY A 42 8.81 -11.52 8.97
N TRP A 43 10.10 -11.85 9.00
CA TRP A 43 10.72 -12.78 8.07
C TRP A 43 10.11 -14.18 8.19
N LYS A 44 9.85 -14.81 7.04
CA LYS A 44 9.38 -16.19 6.89
C LYS A 44 10.13 -16.83 5.72
N THR A 45 10.32 -18.14 5.75
CA THR A 45 10.93 -18.87 4.63
C THR A 45 10.16 -18.60 3.34
N SER A 46 10.86 -18.12 2.31
CA SER A 46 10.26 -17.81 1.02
C SER A 46 9.94 -19.12 0.27
N PRO A 47 8.70 -19.32 -0.20
CA PRO A 47 8.39 -20.42 -1.10
C PRO A 47 8.92 -20.18 -2.53
N ASP A 48 9.33 -18.95 -2.86
CA ASP A 48 9.71 -18.56 -4.22
C ASP A 48 11.23 -18.54 -4.43
N VAL A 49 12.03 -18.41 -3.36
CA VAL A 49 13.49 -18.28 -3.45
C VAL A 49 14.16 -19.23 -2.46
N GLU A 50 14.89 -20.21 -2.99
CA GLU A 50 15.62 -21.22 -2.22
C GLU A 50 16.67 -20.57 -1.30
N ASP A 51 16.68 -20.97 -0.03
CA ASP A 51 17.55 -20.45 1.03
C ASP A 51 17.36 -18.97 1.41
N TYR A 52 16.21 -18.36 1.08
CA TYR A 52 15.88 -16.99 1.49
C TYR A 52 14.62 -16.90 2.35
N GLU A 53 14.57 -15.85 3.16
CA GLU A 53 13.37 -15.42 3.85
C GLU A 53 12.77 -14.20 3.15
N GLU A 54 11.45 -14.02 3.28
CA GLU A 54 10.72 -12.87 2.79
C GLU A 54 9.87 -12.23 3.90
N ARG A 55 9.57 -10.94 3.73
CA ARG A 55 8.67 -10.17 4.59
C ARG A 55 8.07 -9.00 3.80
N PRO A 56 6.93 -8.43 4.21
CA PRO A 56 6.42 -7.21 3.59
C PRO A 56 7.41 -6.06 3.77
N ALA A 57 7.78 -5.42 2.67
CA ALA A 57 8.53 -4.18 2.72
C ALA A 57 7.61 -3.05 3.18
N SER A 58 8.01 -2.32 4.22
CA SER A 58 7.39 -1.06 4.60
C SER A 58 7.81 0.02 3.60
N GLY A 59 6.89 0.92 3.26
CA GLY A 59 7.12 1.95 2.25
C GLY A 59 5.97 2.94 2.17
N TRP A 60 6.04 3.85 1.20
CA TRP A 60 4.99 4.82 0.94
C TRP A 60 4.97 5.18 -0.54
N ASP A 61 3.83 5.69 -1.00
CA ASP A 61 3.68 6.27 -2.33
C ASP A 61 2.91 7.59 -2.30
N LEU A 62 3.05 8.34 -3.38
CA LEU A 62 2.22 9.49 -3.74
C LEU A 62 1.68 9.27 -5.14
N ARG A 63 0.40 9.50 -5.33
CA ARG A 63 -0.27 9.42 -6.64
C ARG A 63 -1.02 10.72 -6.92
N ALA A 64 -0.91 11.18 -8.15
CA ALA A 64 -1.66 12.29 -8.69
C ALA A 64 -2.36 11.84 -9.99
N GLU A 65 -3.66 12.08 -10.07
CA GLU A 65 -4.48 11.79 -11.25
C GLU A 65 -5.23 13.05 -11.65
N GLY A 66 -5.05 13.48 -12.90
CA GLY A 66 -5.65 14.69 -13.44
C GLY A 66 -6.48 14.40 -14.69
N TYR A 67 -7.53 15.19 -14.90
CA TYR A 67 -8.37 15.13 -16.09
C TYR A 67 -8.34 16.48 -16.81
N LEU A 68 -8.45 16.50 -18.13
CA LEU A 68 -8.52 17.76 -18.87
C LEU A 68 -9.91 18.38 -18.71
N PRO A 69 -10.02 19.65 -18.25
CA PRO A 69 -11.27 20.40 -18.31
C PRO A 69 -11.61 20.74 -19.78
N SER A 70 -12.88 20.58 -20.15
CA SER A 70 -13.41 20.96 -21.48
C SER A 70 -13.59 22.47 -21.63
#